data_AF-A0A953JMG6-F1
#
_entry.id   AF-A0A953JMG6-F1
#
_cell.length_a   1.000
_cell.length_b   1.000
_cell.length_c   1.000
_cell.angle_alpha   90.00
_cell.angle_beta   90.00
_cell.angle_gamma   90.00
#
_symmetry.space_group_name_H-M   'P 1'
#
loop_
_entity.id
_entity.type
_entity.pdbx_description
1 polymer ?
#
loop_
_entity_poly.entity_id
_entity_poly.type
_entity_poly.pdbx_seq_one_letter_code
_entity_poly.pdbx_strand_id
1 'polypeptide(L)'
;MATISGISKVIRASLIFLWAAIILAALIFYLANPAAFSAENIAAFLKANAGNIWIAYILISILRGLTLLPSTPLVIAGTILFPTEPVAVFSVSLIGIALSSTMIYFFSEALGFDDFFEKRKPDLVHSLKHRMETPWGLAFVAAWAFFPLAPTDAVCYVAGIVRLEYWKFFLAILLGEAILCAIYVWAGNALLA
;
A
#
# COMPACT_ATOMS: atom_id res chain seq x y z
N MET A 1 -27.03 -6.00 12.36
CA MET A 1 -25.93 -6.56 11.55
C MET A 1 -26.15 -6.41 10.04
N ALA A 2 -27.37 -6.58 9.49
CA ALA A 2 -27.62 -6.43 8.04
C ALA A 2 -27.39 -5.01 7.45
N THR A 3 -27.60 -3.95 8.22
CA THR A 3 -27.43 -2.55 7.78
C THR A 3 -25.97 -2.13 7.62
N ILE A 4 -25.07 -2.62 8.49
CA ILE A 4 -23.64 -2.30 8.45
C ILE A 4 -22.96 -2.96 7.25
N SER A 5 -23.34 -4.22 6.92
CA SER A 5 -22.86 -4.95 5.74
C SER A 5 -23.27 -4.29 4.41
N GLY A 6 -24.45 -3.67 4.35
CA GLY A 6 -24.90 -2.95 3.17
C GLY A 6 -24.09 -1.68 2.92
N ILE A 7 -23.79 -0.93 3.99
CA ILE A 7 -23.02 0.32 3.93
C ILE A 7 -21.57 0.05 3.50
N SER A 8 -20.90 -0.96 4.05
CA SER A 8 -19.51 -1.29 3.67
C SER A 8 -19.38 -1.68 2.20
N LYS A 9 -20.36 -2.41 1.64
CA LYS A 9 -20.40 -2.76 0.21
C LYS A 9 -20.51 -1.53 -0.69
N VAL A 10 -21.37 -0.58 -0.33
CA VAL A 10 -21.55 0.67 -1.07
C VAL A 10 -20.27 1.53 -1.01
N ILE A 11 -19.68 1.67 0.18
CA ILE A 11 -18.41 2.41 0.35
C ILE A 11 -17.32 1.79 -0.51
N ARG A 12 -17.12 0.47 -0.43
CA ARG A 12 -16.10 -0.24 -1.21
C ARG A 12 -16.32 -0.10 -2.71
N ALA A 13 -17.55 -0.29 -3.19
CA ALA A 13 -17.87 -0.13 -4.61
C ALA A 13 -17.62 1.31 -5.08
N SER A 14 -17.96 2.30 -4.24
CA SER A 14 -17.72 3.72 -4.51
C SER A 14 -16.23 4.03 -4.59
N LEU A 15 -15.41 3.51 -3.68
CA LEU A 15 -13.96 3.66 -3.70
C LEU A 15 -13.35 3.04 -4.96
N ILE A 16 -13.75 1.81 -5.32
CA ILE A 16 -13.26 1.14 -6.54
C ILE A 16 -13.66 1.93 -7.79
N PHE A 17 -14.91 2.39 -7.88
CA PHE A 17 -15.38 3.16 -9.02
C PHE A 17 -14.67 4.51 -9.12
N LEU A 18 -14.49 5.21 -8.01
CA LEU A 18 -13.72 6.45 -7.94
C LEU A 18 -12.29 6.22 -8.44
N TRP A 19 -11.63 5.15 -7.99
CA TRP A 19 -10.29 4.79 -8.46
C TRP A 19 -10.23 4.47 -9.94
N ALA A 20 -11.16 3.65 -10.44
CA ALA A 20 -11.24 3.33 -11.86
C ALA A 20 -11.47 4.60 -12.70
N ALA A 21 -12.31 5.52 -12.23
CA ALA A 21 -12.56 6.80 -12.89
C ALA A 21 -11.31 7.69 -12.90
N ILE A 22 -10.56 7.76 -11.80
CA ILE A 22 -9.28 8.51 -11.73
C ILE A 22 -8.27 7.94 -12.73
N ILE A 23 -8.08 6.62 -12.76
CA ILE A 23 -7.16 5.96 -13.70
C ILE A 23 -7.60 6.21 -15.14
N LEU A 24 -8.89 6.06 -15.43
CA LEU A 24 -9.43 6.28 -16.77
C LEU A 24 -9.26 7.74 -17.21
N ALA A 25 -9.53 8.71 -16.34
CA ALA A 25 -9.32 10.12 -16.62
C ALA A 25 -7.84 10.43 -16.88
N ALA A 26 -6.93 9.86 -16.09
CA ALA A 26 -5.49 10.01 -16.30
C ALA A 26 -5.03 9.42 -17.64
N LEU A 27 -5.54 8.24 -18.01
CA LEU A 27 -5.26 7.60 -19.30
C LEU A 27 -5.80 8.42 -20.48
N ILE A 28 -7.04 8.90 -20.40
CA ILE A 28 -7.63 9.77 -21.42
C ILE A 28 -6.79 11.03 -21.59
N PHE A 29 -6.40 11.66 -20.47
CA PHE A 29 -5.58 12.86 -20.50
C PHE A 29 -4.20 12.63 -21.12
N TYR A 30 -3.56 11.49 -20.78
CA TYR A 30 -2.29 11.06 -21.38
C TYR A 30 -2.40 10.85 -22.90
N LEU A 31 -3.41 10.10 -23.34
CA LEU A 31 -3.62 9.81 -24.77
C LEU A 31 -4.04 11.03 -25.58
N ALA A 32 -4.78 11.98 -24.97
CA ALA A 32 -5.19 13.22 -25.63
C ALA A 32 -4.06 14.25 -25.73
N ASN A 33 -3.08 14.22 -24.81
CA ASN A 33 -1.99 15.20 -24.74
C ASN A 33 -0.61 14.55 -24.59
N PRO A 34 -0.18 13.65 -25.50
CA PRO A 34 1.08 12.93 -25.34
C PRO A 34 2.29 13.87 -25.29
N ALA A 35 2.24 15.01 -26.01
CA ALA A 35 3.28 16.03 -25.97
C ALA A 35 3.47 16.67 -24.58
N ALA A 36 2.42 16.75 -23.76
CA ALA A 36 2.52 17.26 -22.39
C ALA A 36 3.33 16.32 -21.46
N PHE A 37 3.50 15.05 -21.86
CA PHE A 37 4.27 14.04 -21.13
C PHE A 37 5.65 13.78 -21.75
N SER A 38 6.20 14.74 -22.51
CA SER A 38 7.62 14.69 -22.90
C SER A 38 8.52 14.77 -21.67
N ALA A 39 9.75 14.26 -21.78
CA ALA A 39 10.70 14.29 -20.68
C ALA A 39 10.97 15.73 -20.17
N GLU A 40 11.06 16.70 -21.08
CA GLU A 40 11.26 18.11 -20.77
C GLU A 40 10.07 18.70 -20.01
N ASN A 41 8.85 18.43 -20.46
CA ASN A 41 7.64 18.94 -19.83
C ASN A 41 7.40 18.31 -18.45
N ILE A 42 7.66 17.02 -18.29
CA ILE A 42 7.62 16.34 -17.00
C ILE A 42 8.67 16.97 -16.06
N ALA A 43 9.92 17.13 -16.51
CA ALA A 43 10.98 17.72 -15.70
C ALA A 43 10.64 19.16 -15.27
N ALA A 44 10.07 19.97 -16.17
CA ALA A 44 9.61 21.33 -15.87
C ALA A 44 8.46 21.32 -14.83
N PHE A 45 7.48 20.43 -15.00
CA PHE A 45 6.37 20.27 -14.07
C PHE A 45 6.84 19.84 -12.68
N LEU A 46 7.73 18.85 -12.60
CA LEU A 46 8.29 18.35 -11.34
C LEU A 46 9.03 19.46 -10.59
N LYS A 47 9.85 20.25 -11.30
CA LYS A 47 10.56 21.40 -10.71
C LYS A 47 9.60 22.48 -10.21
N ALA A 48 8.58 22.81 -11.00
CA ALA A 48 7.61 23.85 -10.63
C ALA A 48 6.69 23.43 -9.46
N ASN A 49 6.49 22.13 -9.25
CA ASN A 49 5.51 21.59 -8.30
C ASN A 49 6.12 20.68 -7.22
N ALA A 50 7.43 20.74 -6.97
CA ALA A 50 8.13 19.80 -6.09
C ALA A 50 7.45 19.62 -4.72
N GLY A 51 7.00 20.71 -4.09
CA GLY A 51 6.27 20.66 -2.81
C GLY A 51 4.90 19.98 -2.91
N ASN A 52 4.14 20.26 -3.96
CA ASN A 52 2.82 19.64 -4.18
C ASN A 52 2.94 18.13 -4.46
N ILE A 53 4.00 17.72 -5.16
CA ILE A 53 4.26 16.31 -5.46
C ILE A 53 4.63 15.55 -4.18
N TRP A 54 5.38 16.16 -3.27
CA TRP A 54 5.63 15.59 -1.94
C TRP A 54 4.33 15.37 -1.15
N ILE A 55 3.44 16.37 -1.13
CA ILE A 55 2.15 16.24 -0.45
C ILE A 55 1.34 15.10 -1.07
N ALA A 56 1.25 15.05 -2.41
CA ALA A 56 0.56 13.97 -3.11
C ALA A 56 1.17 12.61 -2.80
N TYR A 57 2.50 12.50 -2.78
CA TYR A 57 3.23 11.27 -2.46
C TYR A 57 2.92 10.77 -1.05
N ILE A 58 2.94 11.66 -0.05
CA ILE A 58 2.61 11.33 1.34
C ILE A 58 1.16 10.85 1.45
N LEU A 59 0.21 11.61 0.89
CA LEU A 59 -1.21 11.29 0.96
C LEU A 59 -1.52 9.93 0.31
N ILE A 60 -0.98 9.68 -0.89
CA ILE A 60 -1.17 8.40 -1.58
C ILE A 60 -0.51 7.27 -0.78
N SER A 61 0.69 7.49 -0.23
CA SER A 61 1.40 6.47 0.58
C SER A 61 0.63 6.06 1.83
N ILE A 62 -0.14 6.96 2.44
CA ILE A 62 -1.00 6.68 3.61
C ILE A 62 -2.32 6.05 3.18
N LEU A 63 -2.97 6.62 2.15
CA LEU A 63 -4.34 6.26 1.77
C LEU A 63 -4.43 4.99 0.92
N ARG A 64 -3.34 4.56 0.29
CA ARG A 64 -3.27 3.35 -0.55
C ARG A 64 -3.82 2.09 0.13
N GLY A 65 -3.76 2.01 1.46
CA GLY A 65 -4.25 0.84 2.20
C GLY A 65 -5.77 0.66 2.04
N LEU A 66 -6.52 1.74 1.82
CA LEU A 66 -7.95 1.70 1.51
C LEU A 66 -8.25 1.10 0.13
N THR A 67 -7.24 1.09 -0.73
CA THR A 67 -7.35 0.81 -2.16
C THR A 67 -6.66 -0.50 -2.52
N LEU A 68 -6.06 -1.16 -1.52
CA LEU A 68 -5.19 -2.33 -1.65
C LEU A 68 -4.09 -2.14 -2.69
N LEU A 69 -3.61 -0.90 -2.84
CA LEU A 69 -2.55 -0.60 -3.77
C LEU A 69 -1.21 -0.96 -3.11
N PRO A 70 -0.44 -1.89 -3.70
CA PRO A 70 0.78 -2.41 -3.09
C PRO A 70 1.81 -1.32 -2.83
N SER A 71 2.68 -1.53 -1.84
CA SER A 71 3.69 -0.54 -1.44
C SER A 71 4.75 -0.30 -2.49
N THR A 72 5.23 -1.39 -3.08
CA THR A 72 6.40 -1.44 -3.96
C THR A 72 6.37 -0.40 -5.09
N PRO A 73 5.28 -0.25 -5.88
CA PRO A 73 5.23 0.74 -6.95
C PRO A 73 5.41 2.18 -6.45
N LEU A 74 4.87 2.51 -5.28
CA LEU A 74 5.00 3.85 -4.71
C LEU A 74 6.41 4.11 -4.20
N VAL A 75 7.05 3.15 -3.53
CA VAL A 75 8.43 3.29 -3.08
C VAL A 75 9.35 3.56 -4.28
N ILE A 76 9.19 2.77 -5.36
CA ILE A 76 9.94 2.96 -6.61
C ILE A 76 9.66 4.33 -7.21
N ALA A 77 8.39 4.75 -7.27
CA ALA A 77 8.04 6.07 -7.77
C ALA A 77 8.69 7.18 -6.94
N GLY A 78 8.69 7.08 -5.61
CA GLY A 78 9.37 8.02 -4.72
C GLY A 78 10.86 8.10 -4.99
N THR A 79 11.54 6.96 -5.20
CA THR A 79 12.97 6.92 -5.53
C THR A 79 13.28 7.60 -6.86
N ILE A 80 12.42 7.45 -7.87
CA ILE A 80 12.57 8.09 -9.18
C ILE A 80 12.26 9.59 -9.10
N LEU A 81 11.23 9.99 -8.34
CA LEU A 81 10.79 11.37 -8.23
C LEU A 81 11.72 12.23 -7.36
N PHE A 82 12.35 11.63 -6.34
CA PHE A 82 13.17 12.32 -5.35
C PHE A 82 14.53 11.62 -5.13
N PRO A 83 15.36 11.48 -6.18
CA PRO A 83 16.62 10.72 -6.08
C PRO A 83 17.62 11.38 -5.12
N THR A 84 17.57 12.71 -4.94
CA THR A 84 18.49 13.42 -4.03
C THR A 84 18.11 13.28 -2.55
N GLU A 85 16.92 12.76 -2.23
CA GLU A 85 16.36 12.71 -0.87
C GLU A 85 16.00 11.28 -0.43
N PRO A 86 16.90 10.28 -0.56
CA PRO A 86 16.57 8.87 -0.33
C PRO A 86 16.09 8.62 1.10
N VAL A 87 16.66 9.30 2.09
CA VAL A 87 16.24 9.18 3.49
C VAL A 87 14.79 9.65 3.67
N ALA A 88 14.40 10.77 3.05
CA ALA A 88 13.03 11.27 3.12
C ALA A 88 12.05 10.31 2.43
N VAL A 89 12.41 9.78 1.25
CA VAL A 89 11.60 8.77 0.54
C VAL A 89 11.41 7.52 1.40
N PHE A 90 12.47 7.03 2.03
CA PHE A 90 12.42 5.87 2.92
C PHE A 90 11.50 6.14 4.12
N SER A 91 11.68 7.27 4.81
CA SER A 91 10.87 7.63 5.98
C SER A 91 9.39 7.80 5.63
N VAL A 92 9.07 8.52 4.57
CA VAL A 92 7.67 8.72 4.13
C VAL A 92 7.04 7.40 3.71
N SER A 93 7.78 6.55 2.98
CA SER A 93 7.31 5.21 2.61
C SER A 93 6.97 4.38 3.84
N LEU A 94 7.88 4.33 4.82
CA LEU A 94 7.71 3.53 6.02
C LEU A 94 6.56 4.04 6.89
N ILE A 95 6.42 5.37 7.03
CA ILE A 95 5.30 6.00 7.74
C ILE A 95 3.98 5.71 7.01
N GLY A 96 3.95 5.81 5.68
CA GLY A 96 2.79 5.47 4.87
C GLY A 96 2.38 4.01 5.03
N ILE A 97 3.33 3.08 4.99
CA ILE A 97 3.13 1.65 5.24
C ILE A 97 2.58 1.42 6.65
N ALA A 98 3.18 2.05 7.66
CA ALA A 98 2.76 1.93 9.05
C ALA A 98 1.30 2.39 9.22
N LEU A 99 0.97 3.60 8.77
CA LEU A 99 -0.37 4.16 8.92
C LEU A 99 -1.41 3.39 8.10
N SER A 100 -1.07 3.00 6.87
CA SER A 100 -1.97 2.21 6.01
C SER A 100 -2.24 0.81 6.57
N SER A 101 -1.20 0.11 7.05
CA SER A 101 -1.33 -1.22 7.65
C SER A 101 -2.13 -1.19 8.96
N THR A 102 -1.92 -0.19 9.81
CA THR A 102 -2.74 0.06 11.00
C THR A 102 -4.20 0.31 10.64
N MET A 103 -4.46 1.12 9.62
CA MET A 103 -5.80 1.40 9.12
C MET A 103 -6.48 0.12 8.62
N ILE A 104 -5.80 -0.67 7.79
CA ILE A 104 -6.33 -1.96 7.30
C ILE A 104 -6.61 -2.92 8.46
N TYR A 105 -5.70 -3.02 9.43
CA TYR A 105 -5.84 -3.92 10.57
C TYR A 105 -7.12 -3.61 11.36
N PHE A 106 -7.33 -2.34 11.75
CA PHE A 106 -8.47 -1.94 12.55
C PHE A 106 -9.78 -1.85 11.77
N PHE A 107 -9.73 -1.45 10.50
CA PHE A 107 -10.91 -1.33 9.65
C PHE A 107 -11.16 -2.55 8.77
N SER A 108 -10.50 -3.68 9.04
CA SER A 108 -10.69 -4.93 8.28
C SER A 108 -12.19 -5.26 8.11
N GLU A 109 -12.95 -5.30 9.21
CA GLU A 109 -14.40 -5.54 9.17
C GLU A 109 -15.19 -4.48 8.36
N ALA A 110 -14.80 -3.20 8.47
CA ALA A 110 -15.47 -2.09 7.78
C ALA A 110 -15.14 -2.04 6.28
N LEU A 111 -13.97 -2.53 5.87
CA LEU A 111 -13.55 -2.65 4.47
C LEU A 111 -14.33 -3.76 3.74
N GLY A 112 -15.11 -4.58 4.46
CA GLY A 112 -16.08 -5.50 3.88
C GLY A 112 -15.45 -6.62 3.06
N PHE A 113 -14.20 -6.97 3.37
CA PHE A 113 -13.51 -8.10 2.76
C PHE A 113 -13.79 -9.41 3.52
N ASP A 114 -14.50 -9.35 4.65
CA ASP A 114 -14.70 -10.51 5.54
C ASP A 114 -15.62 -11.49 4.80
N ASP A 115 -16.67 -10.93 4.20
CA ASP A 115 -17.54 -11.62 3.24
C ASP A 115 -16.80 -12.20 2.02
N PHE A 116 -15.67 -11.64 1.58
CA PHE A 116 -14.92 -12.14 0.42
C PHE A 116 -13.96 -13.27 0.81
N PHE A 117 -13.12 -13.05 1.82
CA PHE A 117 -12.11 -14.03 2.23
C PHE A 117 -12.70 -15.17 3.06
N GLU A 118 -13.60 -14.90 4.01
CA GLU A 118 -14.21 -15.98 4.81
C GLU A 118 -15.18 -16.84 3.98
N LYS A 119 -15.98 -16.24 3.08
CA LYS A 119 -16.97 -17.02 2.30
C LYS A 119 -16.40 -17.67 1.04
N ARG A 120 -15.44 -17.05 0.34
CA ARG A 120 -14.89 -17.63 -0.92
C ARG A 120 -13.57 -18.36 -0.73
N LYS A 121 -12.81 -18.08 0.34
CA LYS A 121 -11.47 -18.63 0.58
C LYS A 121 -11.26 -19.05 2.06
N PRO A 122 -12.19 -19.80 2.69
CA PRO A 122 -12.09 -20.15 4.12
C PRO A 122 -10.80 -20.91 4.45
N ASP A 123 -10.36 -21.82 3.57
CA ASP A 123 -9.13 -22.60 3.77
C ASP A 123 -7.86 -21.73 3.80
N LEU A 124 -7.85 -20.64 3.03
CA LEU A 124 -6.74 -19.69 3.02
C LEU A 124 -6.71 -18.91 4.34
N VAL A 125 -7.86 -18.44 4.82
CA VAL A 125 -7.96 -17.73 6.10
C VAL A 125 -7.56 -18.65 7.26
N HIS A 126 -8.05 -19.89 7.28
CA HIS A 126 -7.71 -20.86 8.32
C HIS A 126 -6.23 -21.25 8.32
N SER A 127 -5.64 -21.50 7.15
CA SER A 127 -4.22 -21.86 7.05
C SER A 127 -3.29 -20.69 7.43
N LEU A 128 -3.63 -19.47 7.01
CA LEU A 128 -2.90 -18.27 7.42
C LEU A 128 -3.04 -18.03 8.92
N LYS A 129 -4.26 -18.14 9.47
CA LYS A 129 -4.52 -18.05 10.90
C LYS A 129 -3.65 -19.03 11.68
N HIS A 130 -3.66 -20.31 11.30
CA HIS A 130 -2.88 -21.34 11.99
C HIS A 130 -1.38 -21.04 11.96
N ARG A 131 -0.84 -20.59 10.81
CA ARG A 131 0.57 -20.19 10.69
C ARG A 131 0.91 -18.97 11.55
N MET A 132 -0.01 -18.01 11.64
CA MET A 132 0.17 -16.77 12.39
C MET A 132 0.03 -16.95 13.91
N GLU A 133 -0.73 -17.95 14.37
CA GLU A 133 -0.88 -18.29 15.79
C GLU A 133 0.32 -19.07 16.36
N THR A 134 1.24 -19.54 15.50
CA THR A 134 2.47 -20.18 15.96
C THR A 134 3.48 -19.16 16.53
N PRO A 135 4.45 -19.58 17.35
CA PRO A 135 5.55 -18.71 17.79
C PRO A 135 6.34 -18.06 16.63
N TRP A 136 6.30 -18.68 15.45
CA TRP A 136 6.94 -18.20 14.22
C TRP A 136 6.02 -17.29 13.37
N GLY A 137 4.79 -17.02 13.82
CA GLY A 137 3.83 -16.19 13.10
C GLY A 137 4.35 -14.78 12.81
N LEU A 138 5.08 -14.19 13.75
CA LEU A 138 5.72 -12.87 13.57
C LEU A 138 6.76 -12.91 12.44
N ALA A 139 7.63 -13.93 12.44
CA ALA A 139 8.64 -14.12 11.41
C ALA A 139 8.00 -14.41 10.03
N PHE A 140 6.90 -15.17 10.01
CA PHE A 140 6.15 -15.43 8.79
C PHE A 140 5.56 -14.14 8.20
N VAL A 141 4.93 -13.29 9.02
CA VAL A 141 4.40 -11.99 8.57
C VAL A 141 5.51 -11.07 8.08
N ALA A 142 6.63 -11.00 8.81
CA ALA A 142 7.78 -10.18 8.41
C ALA A 142 8.39 -10.65 7.09
N ALA A 143 8.57 -11.96 6.91
CA ALA A 143 9.06 -12.54 5.66
C ALA A 143 8.10 -12.31 4.49
N TRP A 144 6.80 -12.35 4.74
CA TRP A 144 5.78 -12.04 3.74
C TRP A 144 5.84 -10.57 3.34
N ALA A 145 5.89 -9.66 4.31
CA ALA A 145 5.94 -8.22 4.08
C ALA A 145 7.26 -7.79 3.38
N PHE A 146 8.33 -8.54 3.60
CA PHE A 146 9.57 -8.37 2.85
C PHE A 146 9.47 -8.80 1.38
N PHE A 147 8.56 -9.71 1.03
CA PHE A 147 8.52 -10.24 -0.33
C PHE A 147 7.82 -9.25 -1.29
N PRO A 148 8.50 -8.74 -2.32
CA PRO A 148 8.02 -7.59 -3.10
C PRO A 148 6.75 -7.81 -3.92
N LEU A 149 6.44 -9.07 -4.22
CA LEU A 149 5.24 -9.49 -4.95
C LEU A 149 4.13 -9.97 -4.02
N ALA A 150 4.39 -10.01 -2.71
CA ALA A 150 3.40 -10.43 -1.75
C ALA A 150 2.35 -9.31 -1.59
N PRO A 151 1.06 -9.67 -1.52
CA PRO A 151 0.04 -8.69 -1.21
C PRO A 151 0.08 -8.37 0.29
N THR A 152 1.02 -7.51 0.74
CA THR A 152 1.18 -7.15 2.16
C THR A 152 -0.15 -6.68 2.77
N ASP A 153 -0.92 -5.88 2.02
CA ASP A 153 -2.23 -5.39 2.46
C ASP A 153 -3.22 -6.54 2.75
N ALA A 154 -3.14 -7.66 2.02
CA ALA A 154 -3.97 -8.84 2.30
C ALA A 154 -3.57 -9.52 3.61
N VAL A 155 -2.28 -9.50 3.96
CA VAL A 155 -1.82 -10.03 5.25
C VAL A 155 -2.23 -9.13 6.40
N CYS A 156 -2.12 -7.81 6.25
CA CYS A 156 -2.65 -6.84 7.22
C CYS A 156 -4.14 -7.06 7.47
N TYR A 157 -4.87 -7.34 6.39
CA TYR A 157 -6.28 -7.61 6.42
C TYR A 157 -6.61 -8.92 7.18
N VAL A 158 -5.96 -10.02 6.83
CA VAL A 158 -6.14 -11.32 7.53
C VAL A 158 -5.72 -11.20 9.00
N ALA A 159 -4.64 -10.50 9.30
CA ALA A 159 -4.19 -10.23 10.67
C ALA A 159 -5.27 -9.50 11.50
N GLY A 160 -5.99 -8.56 10.87
CA GLY A 160 -7.12 -7.84 11.48
C GLY A 160 -8.31 -8.75 11.79
N ILE A 161 -8.73 -9.59 10.84
CA ILE A 161 -9.84 -10.56 11.05
C ILE A 161 -9.52 -11.52 12.19
N VAL A 162 -8.32 -12.11 12.17
CA VAL A 162 -7.94 -13.11 13.18
C VAL A 162 -7.51 -12.50 14.51
N ARG A 163 -7.56 -11.15 14.61
CA ARG A 163 -7.24 -10.37 15.81
C ARG A 163 -5.87 -10.71 16.40
N LEU A 164 -4.84 -10.74 15.56
CA LEU A 164 -3.45 -10.89 16.05
C LEU A 164 -3.11 -9.78 17.04
N GLU A 165 -2.20 -10.05 17.96
CA GLU A 165 -1.72 -8.99 18.84
C GLU A 165 -1.10 -7.86 18.00
N TYR A 166 -1.73 -6.68 18.08
CA TYR A 166 -1.43 -5.55 17.18
C TYR A 166 0.06 -5.21 17.14
N TRP A 167 0.75 -5.24 18.28
CA TRP A 167 2.18 -4.93 18.31
C TRP A 167 3.07 -5.98 17.66
N LYS A 168 2.73 -7.27 17.78
CA LYS A 168 3.45 -8.34 17.07
C LYS A 168 3.29 -8.18 15.56
N PHE A 169 2.07 -7.91 15.12
CA PHE A 169 1.76 -7.64 13.72
C PHE A 169 2.49 -6.38 13.21
N PHE A 170 2.33 -5.26 13.90
CA PHE A 170 2.85 -3.96 13.47
C PHE A 170 4.39 -3.98 13.38
N LEU A 171 5.06 -4.59 14.36
CA LEU A 171 6.51 -4.76 14.31
C LEU A 171 6.95 -5.69 13.18
N ALA A 172 6.21 -6.77 12.89
CA ALA A 172 6.52 -7.65 11.77
C ALA A 172 6.47 -6.92 10.42
N ILE A 173 5.41 -6.14 10.19
CA ILE A 173 5.24 -5.33 8.98
C ILE A 173 6.36 -4.29 8.87
N LEU A 174 6.60 -3.54 9.95
CA LEU A 174 7.66 -2.52 9.95
C LEU A 174 9.03 -3.12 9.64
N LEU A 175 9.38 -4.27 10.22
CA LEU A 175 10.68 -4.89 9.98
C LEU A 175 10.81 -5.41 8.54
N GLY A 176 9.81 -6.13 8.04
CA GLY A 176 9.84 -6.68 6.68
C GLY A 176 9.89 -5.58 5.62
N GLU A 177 9.02 -4.58 5.75
CA GLU A 177 8.92 -3.48 4.80
C GLU A 177 10.07 -2.47 4.95
N ALA A 178 10.64 -2.27 6.14
CA ALA A 178 11.85 -1.44 6.28
C ALA A 178 13.02 -2.02 5.48
N ILE A 179 13.24 -3.34 5.55
CA ILE A 179 14.32 -3.97 4.77
C ILE A 179 14.02 -3.83 3.28
N LEU A 180 12.78 -4.11 2.86
CA LEU A 180 12.38 -4.02 1.47
C LEU A 180 12.49 -2.59 0.90
N CYS A 181 11.94 -1.62 1.61
CA CYS A 181 12.02 -0.20 1.25
C CYS A 181 13.47 0.26 1.19
N ALA A 182 14.32 -0.22 2.11
CA ALA A 182 15.73 0.12 2.09
C ALA A 182 16.40 -0.36 0.80
N ILE A 183 16.19 -1.63 0.43
CA ILE A 183 16.72 -2.17 -0.82
C ILE A 183 16.25 -1.33 -2.01
N TYR A 184 14.96 -1.04 -2.12
CA TYR A 184 14.44 -0.27 -3.25
C TYR A 184 14.98 1.16 -3.31
N VAL A 185 15.01 1.85 -2.18
CA VAL A 185 15.44 3.24 -2.13
C VAL A 185 16.93 3.36 -2.40
N TRP A 186 17.78 2.61 -1.69
CA TRP A 186 19.22 2.76 -1.82
C TRP A 186 19.79 2.07 -3.06
N ALA A 187 19.31 0.88 -3.43
CA ALA A 187 19.75 0.24 -4.67
C ALA A 187 19.20 0.98 -5.90
N GLY A 188 17.94 1.44 -5.84
CA GLY A 188 17.36 2.27 -6.90
C GLY A 188 18.10 3.59 -7.06
N ASN A 189 18.43 4.27 -5.95
CA ASN A 189 19.22 5.50 -6.01
C ASN A 189 20.62 5.28 -6.58
N ALA A 190 21.29 4.17 -6.22
CA ALA A 190 22.61 3.82 -6.77
C ALA A 190 22.58 3.52 -8.28
N LEU A 191 21.44 3.09 -8.82
CA LEU A 191 21.26 2.87 -10.26
C LEU A 191 20.91 4.16 -11.03
N LEU A 192 20.38 5.17 -10.34
CA LEU A 192 19.96 6.46 -10.91
C LEU A 192 21.05 7.54 -10.81
N ALA A 193 22.06 7.33 -9.95
CA ALA A 193 23.23 8.19 -9.77
C ALA A 193 24.31 7.94 -10.85
#